data_AF-A0A3L7YTW3-F1
#
_entry.id   AF-A0A3L7YTW3-F1
#
_cell.length_a   1.000
_cell.length_b   1.000
_cell.length_c   1.000
_cell.angle_alpha   90.00
_cell.angle_beta   90.00
_cell.angle_gamma   90.00
#
_symmetry.space_group_name_H-M   'P 1'
#
loop_
_entity.id
_entity.type
_entity.pdbx_description
1 polymer ?
#
loop_
_entity_poly.entity_id
_entity_poly.type
_entity_poly.pdbx_seq_one_letter_code
_entity_poly.pdbx_strand_id
1 'polypeptide(L)'
;MSIEPQPVEKTPRAKRPAADPIAKVRALARPVESLREALRDKVASGIGTAEAARIVDDAFLFAVEAHGTQVRASGEPYVTHPAEAALILADLGLDAATLVAALLHDVPEDTSVTTAEIAERFGDEVGILVDGVTKLSKFSAMSAEEQHAENIRKMFLAMSQDIRVVLIKLGDRLHNMRTLAALPAEKQRRIARQTLEIYAPLAERLGIWQMKWELEDLAFKALEPERYHELASMVELRRDLRADYVDRAIAILKPELERAGIEAEFSGRAKHLYSIHKKMARRSSDFSEIYDVYAIRVIVENLRDCYAALGAVHSVWRPIPNQFDDYIAVPKNNLYQSLHTAVVALDGRPLEVQIRTRSMHEVAEVGIAAHWRYKDGTQADAAYDAKLAWLRQLLEW
;
A
#
# COMPACT_ATOMS: atom_id res chain seq x y z
N MET A 1 63.02 -22.12 -13.10
CA MET A 1 62.09 -21.88 -14.22
C MET A 1 60.76 -21.47 -13.61
N SER A 2 60.55 -20.16 -13.46
CA SER A 2 59.28 -19.59 -13.00
C SER A 2 58.33 -19.50 -14.18
N ILE A 3 57.12 -20.02 -14.04
CA ILE A 3 56.04 -19.88 -15.02
C ILE A 3 55.11 -18.82 -14.45
N GLU A 4 55.11 -17.63 -15.04
CA GLU A 4 54.13 -16.59 -14.74
C GLU A 4 52.74 -16.97 -15.31
N PRO A 5 51.65 -16.75 -14.56
CA PRO A 5 50.31 -16.93 -15.09
C PRO A 5 49.92 -15.75 -15.99
N GLN A 6 49.45 -16.06 -17.20
CA GLN A 6 48.95 -15.06 -18.14
C GLN A 6 47.64 -14.41 -17.65
N PRO A 7 47.42 -13.11 -17.94
CA PRO A 7 46.20 -12.41 -17.55
C PRO A 7 45.01 -12.85 -18.41
N VAL A 8 43.90 -13.20 -17.77
CA VAL A 8 42.62 -13.50 -18.42
C VAL A 8 41.98 -12.18 -18.86
N GLU A 9 41.91 -11.95 -20.17
CA GLU A 9 41.15 -10.84 -20.76
C GLU A 9 39.67 -10.96 -20.38
N LYS A 10 39.17 -9.99 -19.60
CA LYS A 10 37.75 -9.85 -19.30
C LYS A 10 37.05 -9.26 -20.53
N THR A 11 36.42 -10.12 -21.33
CA THR A 11 35.48 -9.68 -22.37
C THR A 11 34.40 -8.78 -21.74
N PRO A 12 34.17 -7.55 -22.22
CA PRO A 12 33.14 -6.68 -21.67
C PRO A 12 31.76 -7.31 -21.91
N ARG A 13 31.05 -7.63 -20.83
CA ARG A 13 29.62 -8.02 -20.90
C ARG A 13 28.87 -6.90 -21.59
N ALA A 14 28.32 -7.17 -22.77
CA ALA A 14 27.43 -6.26 -23.47
C ALA A 14 26.29 -5.83 -22.52
N LYS A 15 26.14 -4.52 -22.29
CA LYS A 15 24.97 -3.98 -21.59
C LYS A 15 23.73 -4.42 -22.38
N ARG A 16 22.86 -5.23 -21.76
CA ARG A 16 21.52 -5.50 -22.30
C ARG A 16 20.86 -4.14 -22.62
N PRO A 17 20.21 -3.96 -23.78
CA PRO A 17 19.45 -2.75 -24.04
C PRO A 17 18.47 -2.51 -22.90
N ALA A 18 18.42 -1.28 -22.37
CA ALA A 18 17.39 -0.92 -21.41
C ALA A 18 16.04 -1.12 -22.11
N ALA A 19 15.24 -2.06 -21.63
CA ALA A 19 13.92 -2.33 -22.20
C ALA A 19 13.07 -1.05 -22.22
N ASP A 20 12.39 -0.79 -23.33
CA ASP A 20 11.53 0.38 -23.53
C ASP A 20 10.54 0.51 -22.35
N PRO A 21 10.62 1.60 -21.57
CA PRO A 21 9.73 1.83 -20.44
C PRO A 21 8.25 1.85 -20.83
N ILE A 22 7.92 2.34 -22.03
CA ILE A 22 6.53 2.43 -22.52
C ILE A 22 6.01 1.04 -22.84
N ALA A 23 6.81 0.21 -23.54
CA ALA A 23 6.45 -1.18 -23.82
C ALA A 23 6.22 -2.00 -22.54
N LYS A 24 6.99 -1.75 -21.48
CA LYS A 24 6.77 -2.38 -20.16
C LYS A 24 5.47 -1.95 -19.49
N VAL A 25 5.14 -0.66 -19.51
CA VAL A 25 3.87 -0.17 -18.94
C VAL A 25 2.69 -0.78 -19.69
N ARG A 26 2.74 -0.78 -21.03
CA ARG A 26 1.70 -1.39 -21.87
C ARG A 26 1.55 -2.90 -21.64
N ALA A 27 2.64 -3.61 -21.36
CA ALA A 27 2.59 -5.04 -21.04
C ALA A 27 1.98 -5.33 -19.66
N LEU A 28 1.97 -4.35 -18.75
CA LEU A 28 1.35 -4.46 -17.43
C LEU A 28 -0.15 -4.13 -17.46
N ALA A 29 -0.62 -3.46 -18.51
CA ALA A 29 -2.00 -3.03 -18.65
C ALA A 29 -2.92 -4.21 -18.99
N ARG A 30 -4.01 -4.32 -18.24
CA ARG A 30 -5.07 -5.29 -18.51
C ARG A 30 -5.98 -4.81 -19.64
N PRO A 31 -6.53 -5.72 -20.46
CA PRO A 31 -7.60 -5.37 -21.39
C PRO A 31 -8.79 -4.74 -20.65
N VAL A 32 -9.45 -3.76 -21.26
CA VAL A 32 -10.59 -3.03 -20.65
C VAL A 32 -11.70 -3.99 -20.19
N GLU A 33 -12.03 -5.00 -20.99
CA GLU A 33 -13.05 -5.99 -20.60
C GLU A 33 -12.63 -6.82 -19.39
N SER A 34 -11.34 -7.19 -19.30
CA SER A 34 -10.82 -7.92 -18.14
C SER A 34 -10.85 -7.07 -16.86
N LEU A 35 -10.68 -5.75 -16.97
CA LEU A 35 -10.84 -4.84 -15.83
C LEU A 35 -12.28 -4.77 -15.35
N ARG A 36 -13.23 -4.71 -16.29
CA ARG A 36 -14.67 -4.73 -16.01
C ARG A 36 -15.09 -6.01 -15.29
N GLU A 37 -14.66 -7.16 -15.82
CA GLU A 37 -14.92 -8.48 -15.21
C GLU A 37 -14.32 -8.57 -13.81
N ALA A 38 -13.05 -8.19 -13.65
CA ALA A 38 -12.39 -8.21 -12.34
C ALA A 38 -13.09 -7.31 -11.32
N LEU A 39 -13.56 -6.13 -11.75
CA LEU A 39 -14.29 -5.23 -10.86
C LEU A 39 -15.66 -5.81 -10.47
N ARG A 40 -16.40 -6.41 -11.42
CA ARG A 40 -17.66 -7.12 -11.13
C ARG A 40 -17.46 -8.26 -10.13
N ASP A 41 -16.45 -9.09 -10.32
CA ASP A 41 -16.14 -10.21 -9.42
C ASP A 41 -15.80 -9.72 -8.01
N LYS A 42 -15.04 -8.62 -7.91
CA LYS A 42 -14.69 -8.00 -6.63
C LYS A 42 -15.91 -7.40 -5.93
N VAL A 43 -16.78 -6.73 -6.66
CA VAL A 43 -18.03 -6.17 -6.10
C VAL A 43 -18.96 -7.30 -5.66
N ALA A 44 -19.09 -8.36 -6.45
CA ALA A 44 -19.93 -9.52 -6.12
C ALA A 44 -19.42 -10.28 -4.89
N SER A 45 -18.10 -10.44 -4.75
CA SER A 45 -17.49 -11.14 -3.60
C SER A 45 -17.40 -10.29 -2.33
N GLY A 46 -17.40 -8.96 -2.43
CA GLY A 46 -17.16 -8.05 -1.30
C GLY A 46 -18.37 -7.24 -0.83
N ILE A 47 -19.10 -6.58 -1.75
CA ILE A 47 -20.12 -5.56 -1.45
C ILE A 47 -21.54 -6.16 -1.53
N GLY A 48 -21.66 -7.39 -2.04
CA GLY A 48 -22.78 -8.31 -1.77
C GLY A 48 -24.12 -8.01 -2.45
N THR A 49 -24.37 -6.82 -3.01
CA THR A 49 -25.67 -6.51 -3.63
C THR A 49 -25.62 -6.49 -5.16
N ALA A 50 -26.62 -7.10 -5.79
CA ALA A 50 -26.79 -7.05 -7.24
C ALA A 50 -27.01 -5.61 -7.75
N GLU A 51 -27.48 -4.70 -6.89
CA GLU A 51 -27.61 -3.28 -7.19
C GLU A 51 -26.27 -2.57 -7.20
N ALA A 52 -25.40 -2.81 -6.22
CA ALA A 52 -24.02 -2.30 -6.23
C ALA A 52 -23.24 -2.77 -7.47
N ALA A 53 -23.38 -4.04 -7.85
CA ALA A 53 -22.72 -4.55 -9.05
C ALA A 53 -23.21 -3.86 -10.33
N ARG A 54 -24.52 -3.59 -10.43
CA ARG A 54 -25.10 -2.88 -11.58
C ARG A 54 -24.64 -1.43 -11.67
N ILE A 55 -24.71 -0.67 -10.57
CA ILE A 55 -24.35 0.76 -10.60
C ILE A 55 -22.86 0.97 -10.90
N VAL A 56 -21.98 0.09 -10.40
CA VAL A 56 -20.54 0.11 -10.72
C VAL A 56 -20.30 -0.21 -12.20
N ASP A 57 -21.05 -1.17 -12.75
CA ASP A 57 -20.95 -1.51 -14.17
C ASP A 57 -21.45 -0.39 -15.08
N ASP A 58 -22.56 0.25 -14.73
CA ASP A 58 -23.11 1.39 -15.47
C ASP A 58 -22.13 2.57 -15.45
N ALA A 59 -21.48 2.82 -14.31
CA ALA A 59 -20.43 3.83 -14.19
C ALA A 59 -19.20 3.50 -15.04
N PHE A 60 -18.81 2.23 -15.10
CA PHE A 60 -17.70 1.78 -15.95
C PHE A 60 -18.01 2.06 -17.43
N LEU A 61 -19.20 1.65 -17.90
CA LEU A 61 -19.64 1.92 -19.27
C LEU A 61 -19.71 3.41 -19.57
N PHE A 62 -20.20 4.21 -18.63
CA PHE A 62 -20.24 5.66 -18.77
C PHE A 62 -18.85 6.27 -18.87
N ALA A 63 -17.88 5.82 -18.06
CA ALA A 63 -16.49 6.27 -18.16
C ALA A 63 -15.87 5.90 -19.52
N VAL A 64 -16.16 4.70 -20.05
CA VAL A 64 -15.72 4.28 -21.39
C VAL A 64 -16.30 5.22 -22.46
N GLU A 65 -17.59 5.52 -22.39
CA GLU A 65 -18.27 6.42 -23.32
C GLU A 65 -17.71 7.84 -23.25
N ALA A 66 -17.56 8.38 -22.04
CA ALA A 66 -17.10 9.75 -21.81
C ALA A 66 -15.66 9.98 -22.30
N HIS A 67 -14.74 9.06 -22.01
CA HIS A 67 -13.35 9.16 -22.47
C HIS A 67 -13.19 8.76 -23.95
N GLY A 68 -14.13 8.02 -24.54
CA GLY A 68 -14.16 7.70 -25.97
C GLY A 68 -12.84 7.16 -26.51
N THR A 69 -12.22 7.89 -27.44
CA THR A 69 -10.93 7.51 -28.07
C THR A 69 -9.71 8.07 -27.36
N GLN A 70 -9.86 8.64 -26.17
CA GLN A 70 -8.75 9.21 -25.40
C GLN A 70 -7.77 8.12 -24.97
N VAL A 71 -6.47 8.43 -25.08
CA VAL A 71 -5.38 7.52 -24.71
C VAL A 71 -4.44 8.17 -23.70
N ARG A 72 -3.86 7.35 -22.83
CA ARG A 72 -2.81 7.79 -21.89
C ARG A 72 -1.49 8.01 -22.61
N ALA A 73 -0.52 8.61 -21.92
CA ALA A 73 0.86 8.74 -22.41
C ALA A 73 1.53 7.38 -22.72
N SER A 74 1.06 6.29 -22.11
CA SER A 74 1.50 4.91 -22.42
C SER A 74 0.90 4.34 -23.72
N GLY A 75 -0.11 5.00 -24.29
CA GLY A 75 -0.86 4.54 -25.47
C GLY A 75 -2.05 3.62 -25.17
N GLU A 76 -2.36 3.38 -23.89
CA GLU A 76 -3.55 2.63 -23.46
C GLU A 76 -4.81 3.51 -23.48
N PRO A 77 -6.02 2.91 -23.62
CA PRO A 77 -7.28 3.63 -23.44
C PRO A 77 -7.33 4.34 -22.08
N TYR A 78 -7.80 5.59 -22.03
CA TYR A 78 -7.76 6.38 -20.80
C TYR A 78 -8.51 5.73 -19.63
N VAL A 79 -9.63 5.08 -19.91
CA VAL A 79 -10.49 4.37 -18.94
C VAL A 79 -9.76 3.29 -18.14
N THR A 80 -8.61 2.78 -18.61
CA THR A 80 -7.81 1.83 -17.82
C THR A 80 -7.36 2.44 -16.49
N HIS A 81 -7.11 3.75 -16.44
CA HIS A 81 -6.66 4.41 -15.22
C HIS A 81 -7.72 4.51 -14.13
N PRO A 82 -8.91 5.07 -14.38
CA PRO A 82 -10.00 5.06 -13.40
C PRO A 82 -10.43 3.65 -13.00
N ALA A 83 -10.41 2.69 -13.94
CA ALA A 83 -10.75 1.29 -13.64
C ALA A 83 -9.76 0.61 -12.69
N GLU A 84 -8.46 0.78 -12.90
CA GLU A 84 -7.43 0.26 -12.00
C GLU A 84 -7.49 0.95 -10.63
N ALA A 85 -7.76 2.26 -10.58
CA ALA A 85 -7.98 2.98 -9.33
C ALA A 85 -9.19 2.42 -8.56
N ALA A 86 -10.31 2.19 -9.24
CA ALA A 86 -11.49 1.56 -8.64
C ALA A 86 -11.19 0.13 -8.15
N LEU A 87 -10.40 -0.66 -8.89
CA LEU A 87 -10.03 -2.01 -8.49
C LEU A 87 -9.17 -2.03 -7.22
N ILE A 88 -8.23 -1.09 -7.10
CA ILE A 88 -7.43 -0.90 -5.88
C ILE A 88 -8.34 -0.61 -4.67
N LEU A 89 -9.36 0.21 -4.85
CA LEU A 89 -10.32 0.55 -3.77
C LEU A 89 -11.28 -0.61 -3.46
N ALA A 90 -11.63 -1.41 -4.46
CA ALA A 90 -12.40 -2.63 -4.28
C ALA A 90 -11.61 -3.69 -3.48
N ASP A 91 -10.29 -3.78 -3.69
CA ASP A 91 -9.40 -4.64 -2.88
C ASP A 91 -9.34 -4.22 -1.40
N LEU A 92 -9.49 -2.92 -1.14
CA LEU A 92 -9.65 -2.39 0.22
C LEU A 92 -11.06 -2.62 0.81
N GLY A 93 -12.03 -3.02 -0.02
CA GLY A 93 -13.41 -3.29 0.38
C GLY A 93 -14.25 -2.03 0.62
N LEU A 94 -14.01 -0.96 -0.15
CA LEU A 94 -14.84 0.25 -0.10
C LEU A 94 -16.19 0.04 -0.77
N ASP A 95 -17.15 0.89 -0.41
CA ASP A 95 -18.54 0.86 -0.87
C ASP A 95 -18.72 1.22 -2.35
N ALA A 96 -19.86 0.84 -2.92
CA ALA A 96 -20.17 1.04 -4.33
C ALA A 96 -20.08 2.51 -4.75
N ALA A 97 -20.54 3.44 -3.91
CA ALA A 97 -20.45 4.88 -4.18
C ALA A 97 -19.00 5.35 -4.36
N THR A 98 -18.06 4.84 -3.53
CA THR A 98 -16.62 5.15 -3.70
C THR A 98 -16.07 4.57 -5.00
N LEU A 99 -16.46 3.34 -5.35
CA LEU A 99 -15.98 2.70 -6.58
C LEU A 99 -16.49 3.43 -7.83
N VAL A 100 -17.76 3.80 -7.84
CA VAL A 100 -18.36 4.64 -8.89
C VAL A 100 -17.62 5.98 -8.97
N ALA A 101 -17.42 6.67 -7.86
CA ALA A 101 -16.70 7.94 -7.85
C ALA A 101 -15.26 7.80 -8.36
N ALA A 102 -14.57 6.69 -8.06
CA ALA A 102 -13.24 6.40 -8.58
C ALA A 102 -13.22 6.15 -10.09
N LEU A 103 -14.24 5.47 -10.65
CA LEU A 103 -14.39 5.29 -12.09
C LEU A 103 -14.62 6.62 -12.82
N LEU A 104 -15.24 7.59 -12.15
CA LEU A 104 -15.67 8.87 -12.73
C LEU A 104 -14.79 10.05 -12.35
N HIS A 105 -13.72 9.86 -11.58
CA HIS A 105 -13.00 10.96 -10.92
C HIS A 105 -12.35 11.97 -11.88
N ASP A 106 -11.91 11.51 -13.05
CA ASP A 106 -11.28 12.34 -14.09
C ASP A 106 -12.28 12.79 -15.18
N VAL A 107 -13.50 12.26 -15.19
CA VAL A 107 -14.51 12.54 -16.22
C VAL A 107 -14.83 14.05 -16.30
N PRO A 108 -15.05 14.79 -15.19
CA PRO A 108 -15.29 16.23 -15.26
C PRO A 108 -14.08 17.10 -15.60
N GLU A 109 -12.86 16.56 -15.50
CA GLU A 109 -11.65 17.29 -15.86
C GLU A 109 -11.28 17.12 -17.33
N ASP A 110 -11.50 15.92 -17.87
CA ASP A 110 -11.06 15.54 -19.22
C ASP A 110 -12.16 15.57 -20.28
N THR A 111 -13.42 15.71 -19.87
CA THR A 111 -14.59 15.65 -20.79
C THR A 111 -15.53 16.84 -20.58
N SER A 112 -16.60 16.93 -21.38
CA SER A 112 -17.64 17.96 -21.21
C SER A 112 -18.65 17.66 -20.10
N VAL A 113 -18.58 16.47 -19.50
CA VAL A 113 -19.53 16.04 -18.46
C VAL A 113 -19.30 16.82 -17.17
N THR A 114 -20.37 17.28 -16.55
CA THR A 114 -20.32 18.04 -15.29
C THR A 114 -20.56 17.17 -14.07
N THR A 115 -20.12 17.62 -12.90
CA THR A 115 -20.42 16.94 -11.62
C THR A 115 -21.92 16.90 -11.30
N ALA A 116 -22.70 17.85 -11.81
CA ALA A 116 -24.16 17.87 -11.69
C ALA A 116 -24.82 16.74 -12.50
N GLU A 117 -24.35 16.48 -13.72
CA GLU A 117 -24.83 15.35 -14.55
C GLU A 117 -24.46 14.00 -13.91
N ILE A 118 -23.28 13.91 -13.28
CA ILE A 118 -22.88 12.73 -12.51
C ILE A 118 -23.80 12.52 -11.31
N ALA A 119 -24.15 13.58 -10.58
CA ALA A 119 -25.06 13.51 -9.45
C ALA A 119 -26.47 13.07 -9.87
N GLU A 120 -26.98 13.59 -10.98
CA GLU A 120 -28.30 13.21 -11.51
C GLU A 120 -28.35 11.72 -11.91
N ARG A 121 -27.26 11.18 -12.46
CA ARG A 121 -27.21 9.81 -12.98
C ARG A 121 -26.84 8.75 -11.93
N PHE A 122 -25.95 9.08 -10.99
CA PHE A 122 -25.38 8.14 -10.02
C PHE A 122 -25.66 8.50 -8.55
N GLY A 123 -26.39 9.59 -8.31
CA GLY A 123 -26.80 10.06 -6.99
C GLY A 123 -25.92 11.18 -6.44
N ASP A 124 -26.52 12.01 -5.58
CA ASP A 124 -25.88 13.18 -4.96
C ASP A 124 -24.58 12.82 -4.23
N GLU A 125 -24.55 11.65 -3.56
CA GLU A 125 -23.37 11.16 -2.85
C GLU A 125 -22.17 10.99 -3.78
N VAL A 126 -22.35 10.36 -4.94
CA VAL A 126 -21.30 10.18 -5.94
C VAL A 126 -20.86 11.54 -6.50
N GLY A 127 -21.81 12.43 -6.79
CA GLY A 127 -21.52 13.77 -7.27
C GLY A 127 -20.63 14.57 -6.31
N ILE A 128 -20.91 14.51 -5.01
CA ILE A 128 -20.10 15.15 -3.95
C ILE A 128 -18.69 14.56 -3.92
N LEU A 129 -18.55 13.23 -4.00
CA LEU A 129 -17.24 12.57 -3.99
C LEU A 129 -16.40 12.98 -5.21
N VAL A 130 -16.97 12.94 -6.42
CA VAL A 130 -16.27 13.30 -7.66
C VAL A 130 -15.87 14.78 -7.66
N ASP A 131 -16.75 15.67 -7.22
CA ASP A 131 -16.45 17.10 -7.06
C ASP A 131 -15.31 17.33 -6.05
N GLY A 132 -15.33 16.61 -4.93
CA GLY A 132 -14.26 16.64 -3.93
C GLY A 132 -12.90 16.25 -4.51
N VAL A 133 -12.84 15.17 -5.30
CA VAL A 133 -11.59 14.70 -5.93
C VAL A 133 -11.10 15.68 -6.99
N THR A 134 -12.01 16.17 -7.84
CA THR A 134 -11.72 17.18 -8.88
C THR A 134 -11.12 18.46 -8.28
N LYS A 135 -11.71 18.96 -7.19
CA LYS A 135 -11.18 20.13 -6.48
C LYS A 135 -9.77 19.87 -5.98
N LEU A 136 -9.52 18.72 -5.35
CA LEU A 136 -8.18 18.36 -4.86
C LEU A 136 -7.13 18.27 -5.98
N SER A 137 -7.48 17.71 -7.14
CA SER A 137 -6.61 17.63 -8.31
C SER A 137 -6.14 19.01 -8.77
N LYS A 138 -7.06 19.97 -8.91
CA LYS A 138 -6.78 21.35 -9.35
C LYS A 138 -5.84 22.11 -8.42
N PHE A 139 -5.93 21.89 -7.10
CA PHE A 139 -5.04 22.56 -6.13
C PHE A 139 -3.64 21.94 -6.08
N SER A 140 -3.49 20.65 -6.39
CA SER A 140 -2.20 19.95 -6.39
C SER A 140 -1.25 20.35 -7.53
N ALA A 141 -1.72 21.18 -8.47
CA ALA A 141 -1.00 21.62 -9.67
C ALA A 141 -0.28 22.98 -9.54
N MET A 142 -0.40 23.68 -8.40
CA MET A 142 0.24 24.99 -8.20
C MET A 142 1.70 24.85 -7.64
N SER A 143 2.50 25.94 -7.61
CA SER A 143 3.98 25.92 -7.52
C SER A 143 4.61 25.59 -6.14
N ALA A 144 5.90 25.22 -6.17
CA ALA A 144 6.53 24.27 -5.24
C ALA A 144 7.16 24.79 -3.93
N GLU A 145 7.21 26.09 -3.62
CA GLU A 145 8.02 26.56 -2.47
C GLU A 145 7.23 27.02 -1.22
N GLU A 146 5.94 27.38 -1.34
CA GLU A 146 5.11 27.78 -0.19
C GLU A 146 3.89 26.85 0.05
N GLN A 147 3.73 25.82 -0.76
CA GLN A 147 2.47 25.07 -0.85
C GLN A 147 2.41 23.75 -0.09
N HIS A 148 3.48 23.31 0.55
CA HIS A 148 3.45 22.02 1.24
C HIS A 148 2.41 22.03 2.38
N ALA A 149 2.44 23.07 3.22
CA ALA A 149 1.48 23.23 4.31
C ALA A 149 0.05 23.51 3.78
N GLU A 150 -0.09 24.31 2.73
CA GLU A 150 -1.38 24.71 2.18
C GLU A 150 -2.08 23.57 1.41
N ASN A 151 -1.34 22.79 0.63
CA ASN A 151 -1.86 21.60 -0.06
C ASN A 151 -2.24 20.51 0.94
N ILE A 152 -1.42 20.34 2.00
CA ILE A 152 -1.75 19.45 3.11
C ILE A 152 -3.03 19.94 3.81
N ARG A 153 -3.12 21.23 4.18
CA ARG A 153 -4.29 21.84 4.85
C ARG A 153 -5.56 21.74 4.01
N LYS A 154 -5.47 21.91 2.69
CA LYS A 154 -6.61 21.78 1.75
C LYS A 154 -7.01 20.33 1.50
N MET A 155 -6.04 19.41 1.40
CA MET A 155 -6.32 17.99 1.37
C MET A 155 -7.07 17.57 2.64
N PHE A 156 -6.62 18.08 3.79
CA PHE A 156 -7.25 17.96 5.10
C PHE A 156 -8.68 18.55 5.16
N LEU A 157 -8.91 19.72 4.54
CA LEU A 157 -10.24 20.33 4.42
C LEU A 157 -11.19 19.46 3.58
N ALA A 158 -10.72 18.84 2.49
CA ALA A 158 -11.53 17.89 1.73
C ALA A 158 -11.84 16.61 2.51
N MET A 159 -10.92 16.11 3.36
CA MET A 159 -11.22 14.99 4.27
C MET A 159 -12.24 15.35 5.34
N SER A 160 -12.38 16.64 5.69
CA SER A 160 -13.33 17.07 6.72
C SER A 160 -14.78 16.79 6.33
N GLN A 161 -15.07 16.81 5.03
CA GLN A 161 -16.38 16.51 4.47
C GLN A 161 -16.56 15.00 4.25
N ASP A 162 -15.63 14.35 3.56
CA ASP A 162 -15.66 12.90 3.37
C ASP A 162 -14.27 12.29 3.15
N ILE A 163 -13.91 11.32 3.98
CA ILE A 163 -12.64 10.59 3.90
C ILE A 163 -12.50 9.75 2.63
N ARG A 164 -13.61 9.34 2.00
CA ARG A 164 -13.62 8.57 0.75
C ARG A 164 -12.95 9.33 -0.40
N VAL A 165 -13.07 10.66 -0.43
CA VAL A 165 -12.37 11.52 -1.40
C VAL A 165 -10.85 11.30 -1.34
N VAL A 166 -10.30 11.15 -0.14
CA VAL A 166 -8.86 10.90 0.08
C VAL A 166 -8.47 9.50 -0.36
N LEU A 167 -9.31 8.51 -0.05
CA LEU A 167 -9.09 7.13 -0.44
C LEU A 167 -9.04 7.02 -1.96
N ILE A 168 -9.99 7.66 -2.67
CA ILE A 168 -10.01 7.75 -4.13
C ILE A 168 -8.69 8.36 -4.63
N LYS A 169 -8.24 9.46 -4.03
CA LYS A 169 -6.99 10.11 -4.44
C LYS A 169 -5.74 9.27 -4.18
N LEU A 170 -5.73 8.47 -3.10
CA LEU A 170 -4.65 7.51 -2.84
C LEU A 170 -4.65 6.36 -3.87
N GLY A 171 -5.83 5.86 -4.24
CA GLY A 171 -5.99 4.86 -5.31
C GLY A 171 -5.50 5.38 -6.67
N ASP A 172 -5.95 6.56 -7.07
CA ASP A 172 -5.45 7.30 -8.25
C ASP A 172 -3.92 7.42 -8.19
N ARG A 173 -3.39 8.00 -7.10
CA ARG A 173 -1.95 8.23 -6.96
C ARG A 173 -1.15 6.93 -7.04
N LEU A 174 -1.63 5.85 -6.44
CA LEU A 174 -0.96 4.56 -6.50
C LEU A 174 -0.89 4.04 -7.94
N HIS A 175 -2.00 4.07 -8.68
CA HIS A 175 -1.99 3.66 -10.07
C HIS A 175 -1.11 4.55 -10.96
N ASN A 176 -1.10 5.86 -10.70
CA ASN A 176 -0.18 6.80 -11.35
C ASN A 176 1.30 6.48 -11.06
N MET A 177 1.63 6.06 -9.84
CA MET A 177 2.99 5.62 -9.51
C MET A 177 3.37 4.28 -10.18
N ARG A 178 2.41 3.35 -10.33
CA ARG A 178 2.64 2.08 -11.06
C ARG A 178 2.92 2.29 -12.55
N THR A 179 2.31 3.31 -13.14
CA THR A 179 2.43 3.64 -14.57
C THR A 179 3.35 4.83 -14.88
N LEU A 180 4.12 5.28 -13.87
CA LEU A 180 4.93 6.51 -13.92
C LEU A 180 5.97 6.52 -15.06
N ALA A 181 6.47 5.35 -15.45
CA ALA A 181 7.57 5.20 -16.39
C ALA A 181 7.27 5.72 -17.81
N ALA A 182 6.00 5.91 -18.17
CA ALA A 182 5.60 6.48 -19.45
C ALA A 182 5.75 8.02 -19.53
N LEU A 183 5.99 8.70 -18.41
CA LEU A 183 6.12 10.17 -18.36
C LEU A 183 7.57 10.64 -18.56
N PRO A 184 7.80 11.92 -18.94
CA PRO A 184 9.13 12.52 -18.93
C PRO A 184 9.78 12.51 -17.54
N ALA A 185 11.10 12.33 -17.47
CA ALA A 185 11.85 12.17 -16.21
C ALA A 185 11.61 13.27 -15.17
N GLU A 186 11.45 14.53 -15.62
CA GLU A 186 11.14 15.65 -14.74
C GLU A 186 9.76 15.48 -14.05
N LYS A 187 8.73 15.11 -14.82
CA LYS A 187 7.40 14.80 -14.28
C LYS A 187 7.45 13.60 -13.34
N GLN A 188 8.22 12.57 -13.68
CA GLN A 188 8.39 11.39 -12.81
C GLN A 188 8.95 11.80 -11.44
N ARG A 189 10.04 12.58 -11.40
CA ARG A 189 10.67 13.04 -10.15
C ARG A 189 9.72 13.92 -9.33
N ARG A 190 9.00 14.83 -9.97
CA ARG A 190 8.03 15.70 -9.29
C ARG A 190 6.92 14.90 -8.62
N ILE A 191 6.30 13.97 -9.36
CA ILE A 191 5.23 13.11 -8.86
C ILE A 191 5.75 12.21 -7.73
N ALA A 192 6.92 11.58 -7.91
CA ALA A 192 7.53 10.72 -6.90
C ALA A 192 7.88 11.47 -5.61
N ARG A 193 8.41 12.69 -5.69
CA ARG A 193 8.68 13.53 -4.52
C ARG A 193 7.39 13.86 -3.76
N GLN A 194 6.36 14.31 -4.48
CA GLN A 194 5.04 14.57 -3.90
C GLN A 194 4.45 13.31 -3.24
N THR A 195 4.66 12.14 -3.86
CA THR A 195 4.24 10.85 -3.29
C THR A 195 4.90 10.57 -1.94
N LEU A 196 6.21 10.75 -1.82
CA LEU A 196 6.92 10.52 -0.55
C LEU A 196 6.57 11.54 0.54
N GLU A 197 6.40 12.81 0.15
CA GLU A 197 6.21 13.90 1.11
C GLU A 197 4.76 14.03 1.58
N ILE A 198 3.78 13.66 0.74
CA ILE A 198 2.35 13.89 1.01
C ILE A 198 1.59 12.57 1.11
N TYR A 199 1.57 11.78 0.03
CA TYR A 199 0.63 10.66 -0.10
C TYR A 199 1.02 9.43 0.74
N ALA A 200 2.30 9.08 0.82
CA ALA A 200 2.76 7.99 1.67
C ALA A 200 2.53 8.29 3.17
N PRO A 201 2.90 9.47 3.71
CA PRO A 201 2.54 9.85 5.07
C PRO A 201 1.03 9.89 5.34
N LEU A 202 0.23 10.27 4.35
CA LEU A 202 -1.22 10.24 4.46
C LEU A 202 -1.74 8.80 4.59
N ALA A 203 -1.28 7.88 3.73
CA ALA A 203 -1.62 6.46 3.82
C ALA A 203 -1.22 5.87 5.20
N GLU A 204 -0.05 6.25 5.74
CA GLU A 204 0.37 5.87 7.09
C GLU A 204 -0.60 6.32 8.18
N ARG A 205 -1.04 7.58 8.12
CA ARG A 205 -1.99 8.16 9.08
C ARG A 205 -3.35 7.49 9.02
N LEU A 206 -3.81 7.13 7.81
CA LEU A 206 -5.03 6.36 7.61
C LEU A 206 -4.89 4.87 7.99
N GLY A 207 -3.65 4.39 8.18
CA GLY A 207 -3.35 3.01 8.54
C GLY A 207 -3.29 2.05 7.34
N ILE A 208 -3.29 2.56 6.11
CA ILE A 208 -3.30 1.75 4.89
C ILE A 208 -1.85 1.42 4.50
N TRP A 209 -1.27 0.47 5.24
CA TRP A 209 0.16 0.17 5.16
C TRP A 209 0.59 -0.40 3.81
N GLN A 210 -0.26 -1.21 3.17
CA GLN A 210 0.03 -1.75 1.85
C GLN A 210 0.23 -0.64 0.82
N MET A 211 -0.68 0.34 0.76
CA MET A 211 -0.54 1.50 -0.11
C MET A 211 0.69 2.32 0.25
N LYS A 212 0.92 2.58 1.55
CA LYS A 212 2.09 3.34 2.01
C LYS A 212 3.39 2.74 1.46
N TRP A 213 3.64 1.46 1.72
CA TRP A 213 4.91 0.84 1.35
C TRP A 213 5.10 0.77 -0.16
N GLU A 214 4.02 0.51 -0.90
CA GLU A 214 4.09 0.48 -2.36
C GLU A 214 4.38 1.88 -2.94
N LEU A 215 3.70 2.92 -2.44
CA LEU A 215 3.99 4.32 -2.81
C LEU A 215 5.44 4.70 -2.48
N GLU A 216 5.95 4.32 -1.31
CA GLU A 216 7.33 4.57 -0.88
C GLU A 216 8.35 3.89 -1.81
N ASP A 217 8.18 2.59 -2.08
CA ASP A 217 9.11 1.83 -2.93
C ASP A 217 9.07 2.32 -4.40
N LEU A 218 7.89 2.65 -4.93
CA LEU A 218 7.74 3.20 -6.28
C LEU A 218 8.38 4.58 -6.40
N ALA A 219 8.21 5.44 -5.39
CA ALA A 219 8.82 6.75 -5.40
C ALA A 219 10.33 6.69 -5.20
N PHE A 220 10.82 5.80 -4.34
CA PHE A 220 12.25 5.53 -4.18
C PHE A 220 12.89 5.09 -5.51
N LYS A 221 12.24 4.17 -6.23
CA LYS A 221 12.68 3.73 -7.55
C LYS A 221 12.79 4.87 -8.56
N ALA A 222 11.87 5.83 -8.53
CA ALA A 222 11.84 6.95 -9.46
C ALA A 222 12.83 8.07 -9.10
N LEU A 223 13.11 8.27 -7.81
CA LEU A 223 14.01 9.33 -7.32
C LEU A 223 15.47 8.89 -7.31
N GLU A 224 15.75 7.64 -6.91
CA GLU A 224 17.09 7.09 -6.72
C GLU A 224 17.21 5.68 -7.35
N PRO A 225 17.08 5.56 -8.69
CA PRO A 225 16.98 4.27 -9.37
C PRO A 225 18.22 3.38 -9.17
N GLU A 226 19.42 3.95 -9.16
CA GLU A 226 20.67 3.19 -8.98
C GLU A 226 20.68 2.50 -7.61
N ARG A 227 20.39 3.25 -6.54
CA ARG A 227 20.32 2.71 -5.17
C ARG A 227 19.20 1.71 -5.00
N TYR A 228 18.04 1.96 -5.62
CA TYR A 228 16.93 1.01 -5.62
C TYR A 228 17.36 -0.33 -6.23
N HIS A 229 18.00 -0.31 -7.40
CA HIS A 229 18.42 -1.53 -8.10
C HIS A 229 19.55 -2.28 -7.39
N GLU A 230 20.50 -1.55 -6.80
CA GLU A 230 21.54 -2.13 -5.96
C GLU A 230 20.92 -2.85 -4.75
N LEU A 231 20.04 -2.16 -4.02
CA LEU A 231 19.37 -2.72 -2.84
C LEU A 231 18.48 -3.92 -3.19
N ALA A 232 17.72 -3.82 -4.28
CA ALA A 232 16.89 -4.91 -4.76
C ALA A 232 17.72 -6.16 -5.11
N SER A 233 18.87 -5.97 -5.77
CA SER A 233 19.78 -7.07 -6.11
C SER A 233 20.38 -7.73 -4.87
N MET A 234 20.77 -6.93 -3.87
CA MET A 234 21.29 -7.45 -2.61
C MET A 234 20.23 -8.23 -1.80
N VAL A 235 18.99 -7.74 -1.79
CA VAL A 235 17.86 -8.42 -1.13
C VAL A 235 17.51 -9.73 -1.84
N GLU A 236 17.54 -9.75 -3.18
CA GLU A 236 17.23 -10.96 -3.97
C GLU A 236 18.30 -12.04 -3.76
N LEU A 237 19.59 -11.66 -3.73
CA LEU A 237 20.69 -12.62 -3.52
C LEU A 237 20.58 -13.38 -2.18
N ARG A 238 19.93 -12.78 -1.18
CA ARG A 238 19.73 -13.38 0.16
C ARG A 238 18.32 -13.94 0.37
N ARG A 239 17.49 -13.97 -0.66
CA ARG A 239 16.08 -14.37 -0.55
C ARG A 239 15.93 -15.81 -0.06
N ASP A 240 16.65 -16.74 -0.67
CA ASP A 240 16.53 -18.17 -0.37
C ASP A 240 17.09 -18.50 1.03
N LEU A 241 18.24 -17.91 1.37
CA LEU A 241 18.82 -18.01 2.72
C LEU A 241 17.86 -17.52 3.79
N ARG A 242 17.09 -16.47 3.48
CA ARG A 242 16.09 -15.92 4.38
C ARG A 242 14.83 -16.76 4.49
N ALA A 243 14.35 -17.29 3.38
CA ALA A 243 13.22 -18.22 3.39
C ALA A 243 13.55 -19.45 4.23
N ASP A 244 14.71 -20.07 3.99
CA ASP A 244 15.18 -21.23 4.77
C ASP A 244 15.29 -20.92 6.27
N TYR A 245 15.90 -19.78 6.64
CA TYR A 245 15.98 -19.38 8.04
C TYR A 245 14.60 -19.24 8.70
N VAL A 246 13.67 -18.58 8.00
CA VAL A 246 12.30 -18.37 8.49
C VAL A 246 11.57 -19.71 8.64
N ASP A 247 11.68 -20.59 7.65
CA ASP A 247 11.04 -21.90 7.68
C ASP A 247 11.57 -22.78 8.82
N ARG A 248 12.90 -22.78 9.03
CA ARG A 248 13.52 -23.46 10.18
C ARG A 248 13.04 -22.89 11.51
N ALA A 249 12.93 -21.58 11.63
CA ALA A 249 12.43 -20.94 12.85
C ALA A 249 10.94 -21.26 13.10
N ILE A 250 10.10 -21.26 12.05
CA ILE A 250 8.69 -21.68 12.14
C ILE A 250 8.58 -23.14 12.57
N ALA A 251 9.42 -24.03 12.01
CA ALA A 251 9.43 -25.45 12.35
C ALA A 251 9.73 -25.72 13.83
N ILE A 252 10.47 -24.84 14.50
CA ILE A 252 10.74 -24.92 15.95
C ILE A 252 9.58 -24.35 16.76
N LEU A 253 9.03 -23.20 16.34
CA LEU A 253 8.01 -22.51 17.11
C LEU A 253 6.64 -23.18 17.03
N LYS A 254 6.29 -23.77 15.88
CA LYS A 254 4.97 -24.36 15.62
C LYS A 254 4.61 -25.49 16.62
N PRO A 255 5.47 -26.50 16.88
CA PRO A 255 5.16 -27.54 17.87
C PRO A 255 4.93 -27.00 19.28
N GLU A 256 5.61 -25.91 19.67
CA GLU A 256 5.45 -25.31 21.01
C GLU A 256 4.11 -24.59 21.15
N LEU A 257 3.66 -23.92 20.09
CA LEU A 257 2.32 -23.33 20.04
C LEU A 257 1.22 -24.41 20.05
N GLU A 258 1.41 -25.51 19.31
CA GLU A 258 0.49 -26.65 19.31
C GLU A 258 0.38 -27.31 20.70
N ARG A 259 1.50 -27.47 21.42
CA ARG A 259 1.49 -27.97 22.81
C ARG A 259 0.78 -27.04 23.78
N ALA A 260 0.80 -25.74 23.52
CA ALA A 260 0.04 -24.75 24.26
C ALA A 260 -1.45 -24.71 23.88
N GLY A 261 -1.88 -25.53 22.90
CA GLY A 261 -3.25 -25.55 22.39
C GLY A 261 -3.61 -24.35 21.50
N ILE A 262 -2.61 -23.70 20.90
CA ILE A 262 -2.79 -22.50 20.09
C ILE A 262 -2.66 -22.87 18.62
N GLU A 263 -3.74 -22.68 17.87
CA GLU A 263 -3.71 -22.72 16.41
C GLU A 263 -3.24 -21.36 15.89
N ALA A 264 -2.19 -21.37 15.07
CA ALA A 264 -1.59 -20.16 14.54
C ALA A 264 -1.19 -20.31 13.07
N GLU A 265 -1.44 -19.25 12.30
CA GLU A 265 -0.94 -19.09 10.95
C GLU A 265 0.37 -18.31 10.97
N PHE A 266 1.36 -18.78 10.21
CA PHE A 266 2.68 -18.14 10.13
C PHE A 266 2.91 -17.55 8.75
N SER A 267 3.46 -16.34 8.69
CA SER A 267 3.95 -15.76 7.44
C SER A 267 5.31 -15.12 7.62
N GLY A 268 6.25 -15.40 6.72
CA GLY A 268 7.50 -14.65 6.61
C GLY A 268 7.25 -13.24 6.09
N ARG A 269 7.84 -12.23 6.76
CA ARG A 269 7.71 -10.83 6.34
C ARG A 269 9.01 -10.32 5.71
N ALA A 270 8.95 -9.96 4.43
CA ALA A 270 10.01 -9.15 3.82
C ALA A 270 9.86 -7.67 4.24
N LYS A 271 10.97 -7.00 4.57
CA LYS A 271 10.98 -5.53 4.71
C LYS A 271 11.04 -4.88 3.33
N HIS A 272 10.30 -3.79 3.16
CA HIS A 272 10.27 -2.96 1.95
C HIS A 272 11.59 -2.21 1.73
N LEU A 273 11.92 -1.95 0.47
CA LEU A 273 13.24 -1.43 0.07
C LEU A 273 13.48 -0.03 0.63
N TYR A 274 12.49 0.86 0.56
CA TYR A 274 12.59 2.21 1.09
C TYR A 274 12.76 2.22 2.62
N SER A 275 12.10 1.31 3.33
CA SER A 275 12.27 1.15 4.78
C SER A 275 13.68 0.71 5.16
N ILE A 276 14.31 -0.15 4.34
CA ILE A 276 15.72 -0.54 4.52
C ILE A 276 16.63 0.65 4.24
N HIS A 277 16.40 1.37 3.14
CA HIS A 277 17.16 2.57 2.76
C HIS A 277 17.11 3.64 3.87
N LYS A 278 15.93 3.94 4.42
CA LYS A 278 15.76 4.91 5.52
C LYS A 278 16.50 4.50 6.79
N LYS A 279 16.59 3.19 7.07
CA LYS A 279 17.37 2.67 8.20
C LYS A 279 18.88 2.77 7.95
N MET A 280 19.35 2.50 6.73
CA MET A 280 20.74 2.70 6.31
C MET A 280 21.18 4.15 6.55
N ALA A 281 20.40 5.10 6.02
CA ALA A 281 20.72 6.52 6.09
C ALA A 281 20.78 7.06 7.53
N ARG A 282 19.96 6.53 8.46
CA ARG A 282 19.91 6.98 9.86
C ARG A 282 21.04 6.45 10.74
N ARG A 283 21.59 5.26 10.43
CA ARG A 283 22.56 4.58 11.28
C ARG A 283 24.00 4.65 10.76
N SER A 284 24.22 5.20 9.56
CA SER A 284 25.54 5.21 8.89
C SER A 284 26.20 3.82 8.85
N SER A 285 25.39 2.76 8.83
CA SER A 285 25.83 1.37 8.92
C SER A 285 25.96 0.75 7.53
N ASP A 286 26.96 -0.09 7.34
CA ASP A 286 27.12 -0.91 6.14
C ASP A 286 25.97 -1.93 6.00
N PHE A 287 25.65 -2.32 4.77
CA PHE A 287 24.60 -3.31 4.46
C PHE A 287 24.81 -4.65 5.18
N SER A 288 26.04 -4.99 5.56
CA SER A 288 26.40 -6.16 6.39
C SER A 288 25.95 -6.04 7.86
N GLU A 289 25.93 -4.83 8.41
CA GLU A 289 25.55 -4.54 9.81
C GLU A 289 24.05 -4.28 9.99
N ILE A 290 23.31 -4.07 8.89
CA ILE A 290 21.84 -4.11 8.92
C ILE A 290 21.47 -5.59 8.88
N TYR A 291 21.71 -6.23 10.02
CA TYR A 291 21.41 -7.62 10.27
C TYR A 291 20.09 -8.02 9.60
N ASP A 292 20.22 -8.95 8.65
CA ASP A 292 19.39 -10.15 8.57
C ASP A 292 18.02 -9.95 9.18
N VAL A 293 17.17 -9.26 8.42
CA VAL A 293 15.79 -9.04 8.83
C VAL A 293 15.04 -10.35 8.59
N TYR A 294 15.15 -11.23 9.57
CA TYR A 294 14.22 -12.31 9.76
C TYR A 294 13.07 -11.76 10.58
N ALA A 295 11.88 -11.85 10.00
CA ALA A 295 10.66 -11.46 10.67
C ALA A 295 9.60 -12.53 10.42
N ILE A 296 9.04 -13.04 11.51
CA ILE A 296 7.92 -13.97 11.49
C ILE A 296 6.70 -13.26 12.03
N ARG A 297 5.59 -13.41 11.33
CA ARG A 297 4.28 -13.00 11.81
C ARG A 297 3.51 -14.25 12.24
N VAL A 298 2.94 -14.19 13.43
CA VAL A 298 2.09 -15.22 14.03
C VAL A 298 0.69 -14.62 14.13
N ILE A 299 -0.26 -15.21 13.41
CA ILE A 299 -1.66 -14.79 13.39
C ILE A 299 -2.46 -15.83 14.15
N VAL A 300 -3.19 -15.40 15.17
CA VAL A 300 -4.02 -16.24 16.04
C VAL A 300 -5.48 -15.79 15.99
N GLU A 301 -6.39 -16.55 16.59
CA GLU A 301 -7.82 -16.23 16.54
C GLU A 301 -8.23 -15.18 17.58
N ASN A 302 -7.71 -15.26 18.81
CA ASN A 302 -8.16 -14.41 19.91
C ASN A 302 -7.03 -13.73 20.70
N LEU A 303 -7.40 -12.75 21.52
CA LEU A 303 -6.47 -11.94 22.31
C LEU A 303 -5.65 -12.75 23.32
N ARG A 304 -6.27 -13.75 23.96
CA ARG A 304 -5.61 -14.61 24.93
C ARG A 304 -4.47 -15.37 24.28
N ASP A 305 -4.71 -15.88 23.08
CA ASP A 305 -3.73 -16.63 22.31
C ASP A 305 -2.55 -15.76 21.88
N CYS A 306 -2.73 -14.44 21.69
CA CYS A 306 -1.61 -13.54 21.41
C CYS A 306 -0.56 -13.55 22.54
N TYR A 307 -1.01 -13.41 23.78
CA TYR A 307 -0.12 -13.39 24.95
C TYR A 307 0.41 -14.77 25.31
N ALA A 308 -0.39 -15.83 25.10
CA ALA A 308 0.07 -17.19 25.26
C ALA A 308 1.15 -17.56 24.23
N ALA A 309 0.98 -17.12 22.97
CA ALA A 309 1.99 -17.27 21.93
C ALA A 309 3.26 -16.48 22.22
N LEU A 310 3.16 -15.28 22.81
CA LEU A 310 4.32 -14.52 23.29
C LEU A 310 5.11 -15.32 24.34
N GLY A 311 4.41 -15.93 25.30
CA GLY A 311 5.02 -16.81 26.30
C GLY A 311 5.73 -18.01 25.68
N ALA A 312 5.09 -18.66 24.68
CA ALA A 312 5.72 -19.76 23.94
C ALA A 312 7.00 -19.30 23.23
N VAL A 313 6.97 -18.16 22.53
CA VAL A 313 8.15 -17.58 21.87
C VAL A 313 9.29 -17.34 22.85
N HIS A 314 9.02 -16.74 24.01
CA HIS A 314 10.03 -16.45 25.04
C HIS A 314 10.52 -17.68 25.80
N SER A 315 9.77 -18.79 25.77
CA SER A 315 10.22 -20.07 26.32
C SER A 315 11.24 -20.77 25.42
N VAL A 316 11.14 -20.56 24.12
CA VAL A 316 12.03 -21.15 23.10
C VAL A 316 13.29 -20.29 22.91
N TRP A 317 13.11 -18.97 22.82
CA TRP A 317 14.17 -18.04 22.50
C TRP A 317 14.28 -16.93 23.51
N ARG A 318 15.52 -16.55 23.82
CA ARG A 318 15.80 -15.47 24.78
C ARG A 318 15.38 -14.11 24.20
N PRO A 319 14.50 -13.34 24.87
CA PRO A 319 14.15 -12.00 24.42
C PRO A 319 15.33 -11.03 24.56
N ILE A 320 15.44 -10.13 23.59
CA ILE A 320 16.42 -9.04 23.61
C ILE A 320 15.84 -7.91 24.48
N PRO A 321 16.56 -7.46 25.53
CA PRO A 321 16.08 -6.39 26.40
C PRO A 321 15.69 -5.13 25.63
N ASN A 322 14.63 -4.44 26.08
CA ASN A 322 14.10 -3.21 25.50
C ASN A 322 13.66 -3.33 24.02
N GLN A 323 13.45 -4.54 23.52
CA GLN A 323 12.90 -4.80 22.18
C GLN A 323 11.58 -5.58 22.26
N PHE A 324 10.74 -5.18 23.22
CA PHE A 324 9.36 -5.64 23.34
C PHE A 324 8.44 -4.43 23.36
N ASP A 325 7.47 -4.42 22.45
CA ASP A 325 6.42 -3.39 22.39
C ASP A 325 5.04 -4.08 22.40
N ASP A 326 4.18 -3.67 23.32
CA ASP A 326 2.78 -4.10 23.38
C ASP A 326 1.87 -3.05 22.72
N TYR A 327 1.73 -3.15 21.39
CA TYR A 327 0.78 -2.28 20.66
C TYR A 327 -0.67 -2.77 20.76
N ILE A 328 -0.94 -3.87 21.45
CA ILE A 328 -2.32 -4.29 21.72
C ILE A 328 -2.88 -3.45 22.86
N ALA A 329 -2.12 -3.33 23.96
CA ALA A 329 -2.48 -2.53 25.13
C ALA A 329 -2.35 -1.03 24.86
N VAL A 330 -1.35 -0.62 24.07
CA VAL A 330 -1.15 0.78 23.67
C VAL A 330 -1.13 0.86 22.13
N PRO A 331 -2.31 0.88 21.47
CA PRO A 331 -2.40 0.98 20.02
C PRO A 331 -1.70 2.22 19.48
N LYS A 332 -1.13 2.13 18.28
CA LYS A 332 -0.61 3.31 17.59
C LYS A 332 -1.77 4.22 17.15
N ASN A 333 -1.47 5.47 16.86
CA ASN A 333 -2.45 6.47 16.41
C ASN A 333 -3.28 6.04 15.18
N ASN A 334 -2.79 5.09 14.38
CA ASN A 334 -3.50 4.55 13.23
C ASN A 334 -4.33 3.28 13.53
N LEU A 335 -4.55 2.95 14.81
CA LEU A 335 -5.23 1.72 15.30
C LEU A 335 -4.44 0.43 15.06
N TYR A 336 -3.15 0.54 14.72
CA TYR A 336 -2.30 -0.64 14.60
C TYR A 336 -2.13 -1.34 15.94
N GLN A 337 -2.44 -2.64 15.96
CA GLN A 337 -2.32 -3.52 17.12
C GLN A 337 -1.53 -4.79 16.76
N SER A 338 -0.52 -5.10 17.58
CA SER A 338 0.29 -6.33 17.52
C SER A 338 1.26 -6.33 18.70
N LEU A 339 1.66 -7.50 19.18
CA LEU A 339 2.82 -7.66 20.06
C LEU A 339 4.07 -7.77 19.20
N HIS A 340 5.08 -6.93 19.47
CA HIS A 340 6.38 -7.01 18.79
C HIS A 340 7.42 -7.45 19.80
N THR A 341 8.19 -8.48 19.46
CA THR A 341 9.32 -8.89 20.29
C THR A 341 10.50 -9.27 19.40
N ALA A 342 11.71 -8.81 19.77
CA ALA A 342 12.94 -9.31 19.17
C ALA A 342 13.58 -10.34 20.09
N VAL A 343 13.96 -11.49 19.54
CA VAL A 343 14.58 -12.60 20.27
C VAL A 343 15.88 -13.03 19.61
N VAL A 344 16.78 -13.66 20.38
CA VAL A 344 17.95 -14.34 19.82
C VAL A 344 17.54 -15.77 19.49
N ALA A 345 17.43 -16.08 18.20
CA ALA A 345 16.91 -17.34 17.69
C ALA A 345 18.03 -18.24 17.14
N LEU A 346 17.83 -18.79 15.94
CA LEU A 346 18.76 -19.70 15.29
C LEU A 346 20.12 -19.04 15.03
N ASP A 347 21.18 -19.83 15.21
CA ASP A 347 22.56 -19.44 14.89
C ASP A 347 23.01 -18.13 15.60
N GLY A 348 22.37 -17.80 16.74
CA GLY A 348 22.64 -16.57 17.50
C GLY A 348 22.15 -15.28 16.83
N ARG A 349 21.32 -15.38 15.78
CA ARG A 349 20.84 -14.22 15.01
C ARG A 349 19.56 -13.64 15.61
N PRO A 350 19.37 -12.31 15.50
CA PRO A 350 18.13 -11.67 15.93
C PRO A 350 16.97 -12.07 15.01
N LEU A 351 15.82 -12.37 15.60
CA LEU A 351 14.55 -12.65 14.93
C LEU A 351 13.46 -11.73 15.50
N GLU A 352 12.78 -11.01 14.63
CA GLU A 352 11.62 -10.18 14.99
C GLU A 352 10.34 -11.02 14.89
N VAL A 353 9.56 -11.11 15.96
CA VAL A 353 8.29 -11.83 15.98
C VAL A 353 7.15 -10.85 16.21
N GLN A 354 6.17 -10.88 15.32
CA GLN A 354 4.96 -10.06 15.38
C GLN A 354 3.76 -10.98 15.64
N ILE A 355 3.06 -10.79 16.74
CA ILE A 355 1.92 -11.61 17.13
C ILE A 355 0.66 -10.75 17.13
N ARG A 356 -0.42 -11.22 16.51
CA ARG A 356 -1.70 -10.50 16.45
C ARG A 356 -2.86 -11.41 16.09
N THR A 357 -4.09 -10.96 16.32
CA THR A 357 -5.28 -11.70 15.87
C THR A 357 -5.51 -11.54 14.36
N ARG A 358 -6.39 -12.36 13.79
CA ARG A 358 -6.87 -12.21 12.40
C ARG A 358 -7.52 -10.84 12.15
N SER A 359 -8.36 -10.37 13.07
CA SER A 359 -8.97 -9.03 12.99
C SER A 359 -7.94 -7.90 13.05
N MET A 360 -6.95 -8.00 13.96
CA MET A 360 -5.84 -7.05 14.03
C MET A 360 -4.95 -7.10 12.78
N HIS A 361 -4.83 -8.27 12.17
CA HIS A 361 -4.11 -8.42 10.90
C HIS A 361 -4.82 -7.67 9.78
N GLU A 362 -6.13 -7.83 9.63
CA GLU A 362 -6.93 -7.11 8.62
C GLU A 362 -6.82 -5.59 8.80
N VAL A 363 -7.05 -5.08 10.01
CA VAL A 363 -6.91 -3.65 10.32
C VAL A 363 -5.49 -3.15 10.01
N ALA A 364 -4.47 -3.96 10.27
CA ALA A 364 -3.09 -3.57 10.00
C ALA A 364 -2.70 -3.58 8.52
N GLU A 365 -3.40 -4.29 7.64
CA GLU A 365 -3.11 -4.30 6.19
C GLU A 365 -3.92 -3.22 5.45
N VAL A 366 -5.23 -3.13 5.73
CA VAL A 366 -6.14 -2.23 4.99
C VAL A 366 -6.54 -0.97 5.77
N GLY A 367 -6.14 -0.83 7.03
CA GLY A 367 -6.33 0.39 7.82
C GLY A 367 -7.79 0.72 8.05
N ILE A 368 -8.13 2.02 7.93
CA ILE A 368 -9.50 2.50 8.12
C ILE A 368 -10.48 1.89 7.10
N ALA A 369 -10.01 1.43 5.94
CA ALA A 369 -10.86 0.80 4.93
C ALA A 369 -11.46 -0.54 5.40
N ALA A 370 -10.85 -1.22 6.39
CA ALA A 370 -11.44 -2.42 7.01
C ALA A 370 -12.87 -2.16 7.52
N HIS A 371 -13.15 -0.97 8.06
CA HIS A 371 -14.47 -0.67 8.65
C HIS A 371 -15.61 -0.69 7.62
N TRP A 372 -15.35 -0.45 6.32
CA TRP A 372 -16.39 -0.50 5.29
C TRP A 372 -16.76 -1.94 4.90
N ARG A 373 -15.83 -2.90 5.00
CA ARG A 373 -16.16 -4.32 4.80
C ARG A 373 -17.19 -4.87 5.80
N TYR A 374 -17.28 -4.27 6.99
CA TYR A 374 -18.10 -4.79 8.09
C TYR A 374 -19.44 -4.06 8.29
N LYS A 375 -19.80 -3.09 7.43
CA LYS A 375 -20.95 -2.21 7.64
C LYS A 375 -22.33 -2.76 7.26
N ASP A 376 -22.45 -4.07 7.01
CA ASP A 376 -23.75 -4.75 6.79
C ASP A 376 -24.47 -5.17 8.09
N GLY A 377 -23.97 -4.79 9.27
CA GLY A 377 -24.61 -5.06 10.55
C GLY A 377 -24.48 -3.90 11.53
N THR A 378 -25.62 -3.35 11.94
CA THR A 378 -25.82 -2.33 12.99
C THR A 378 -24.74 -2.22 14.07
N GLN A 379 -23.87 -1.23 13.96
CA GLN A 379 -23.47 -0.26 15.01
C GLN A 379 -22.50 0.75 14.38
N ALA A 380 -22.78 2.04 14.51
CA ALA A 380 -21.79 3.07 14.23
C ALA A 380 -20.60 2.84 15.17
N ASP A 381 -19.46 2.46 14.60
CA ASP A 381 -18.28 2.08 15.35
C ASP A 381 -17.70 3.33 16.03
N ALA A 382 -17.89 3.45 17.34
CA ALA A 382 -17.46 4.62 18.12
C ALA A 382 -15.94 4.88 17.98
N ALA A 383 -15.14 3.85 17.68
CA ALA A 383 -13.71 3.99 17.39
C ALA A 383 -13.45 4.67 16.02
N TYR A 384 -14.30 4.40 15.02
CA TYR A 384 -14.25 5.08 13.72
C TYR A 384 -14.67 6.55 13.85
N ASP A 385 -15.78 6.83 14.56
CA ASP A 385 -16.24 8.20 14.79
C ASP A 385 -15.22 8.99 15.62
N ALA A 386 -14.59 8.37 16.62
CA ALA A 386 -13.50 8.97 17.39
C ALA A 386 -12.25 9.23 16.52
N LYS A 387 -11.93 8.36 15.56
CA LYS A 387 -10.80 8.56 14.64
C LYS A 387 -11.10 9.63 13.59
N LEU A 388 -12.32 9.68 13.06
CA LEU A 388 -12.77 10.79 12.23
C LEU A 388 -12.74 12.09 13.01
N ALA A 389 -13.21 12.09 14.27
CA ALA A 389 -13.14 13.26 15.15
C ALA A 389 -11.70 13.65 15.49
N TRP A 390 -10.80 12.70 15.69
CA TRP A 390 -9.37 12.96 15.93
C TRP A 390 -8.66 13.51 14.68
N LEU A 391 -8.94 12.94 13.51
CA LEU A 391 -8.47 13.48 12.22
C LEU A 391 -9.03 14.90 11.99
N ARG A 392 -10.27 15.17 12.43
CA ARG A 392 -10.88 16.50 12.42
C ARG A 392 -10.25 17.46 13.43
N GLN A 393 -9.88 17.02 14.64
CA GLN A 393 -9.21 17.86 15.64
C GLN A 393 -7.80 18.29 15.21
N LEU A 394 -7.10 17.45 14.44
CA LEU A 394 -5.84 17.84 13.81
C LEU A 394 -5.99 18.96 12.76
N LEU A 395 -7.22 19.32 12.35
CA LEU A 395 -7.53 20.45 11.48
C LEU A 395 -7.56 21.80 12.21
N GLU A 396 -7.75 21.79 13.53
CA GLU A 396 -8.00 22.99 14.34
C GLU A 396 -6.72 23.67 14.86
N TRP A 397 -5.53 23.17 14.51
CA TRP A 397 -4.23 23.76 14.87
C TRP A 397 -3.51 24.40 13.70
#